data_AF-A0A1Z4NHZ3-F1
#
_entry.id   AF-A0A1Z4NHZ3-F1
#
_cell.length_a   1.000
_cell.length_b   1.000
_cell.length_c   1.000
_cell.angle_alpha   90.00
_cell.angle_beta   90.00
_cell.angle_gamma   90.00
#
_symmetry.space_group_name_H-M   'P 1'
#
loop_
_entity.id
_entity.type
_entity.pdbx_description
1 polymer ?
#
loop_
_entity_poly.entity_id
_entity_poly.type
_entity_poly.pdbx_seq_one_letter_code
_entity_poly.pdbx_strand_id
1 'polypeptide(L)'
;MTLAKTINNTDAWQQQQIKIKQMQLKIAQDGDMPFVAAAIQRQLEELQAENGMKKEVAPVGVQNDSQPETKMDDFQALMSLLDD
;
A
#
# COMPACT_ATOMS: atom_id res chain seq x y z
N MET A 1 -11.20 26.20 -13.67
CA MET A 1 -10.63 24.90 -14.11
C MET A 1 -9.63 24.45 -13.05
N THR A 2 -9.94 23.41 -12.27
CA THR A 2 -9.09 22.98 -11.14
C THR A 2 -9.00 21.44 -11.15
N LEU A 3 -8.22 20.90 -12.09
CA LEU A 3 -8.07 19.44 -12.30
C LEU A 3 -6.78 18.86 -11.71
N ALA A 4 -5.89 19.68 -11.16
CA ALA A 4 -4.56 19.23 -10.72
C ALA A 4 -4.46 18.80 -9.24
N LYS A 5 -5.47 19.05 -8.40
CA LYS A 5 -5.37 18.81 -6.94
C LYS A 5 -5.79 17.40 -6.49
N THR A 6 -6.38 16.61 -7.38
CA THR A 6 -6.95 15.29 -7.04
C THR A 6 -5.95 14.15 -7.23
N ILE A 7 -5.01 14.30 -8.16
CA ILE A 7 -4.12 13.21 -8.62
C ILE A 7 -3.19 12.73 -7.48
N ASN A 8 -2.60 13.66 -6.71
CA ASN A 8 -1.66 13.32 -5.63
C ASN A 8 -2.30 12.63 -4.41
N ASN A 9 -3.60 12.82 -4.15
CA ASN A 9 -4.26 12.18 -3.01
C ASN A 9 -4.67 10.73 -3.29
N THR A 10 -4.92 10.40 -4.55
CA THR A 10 -5.34 9.06 -4.94
C THR A 10 -4.22 8.04 -4.75
N ASP A 11 -2.98 8.40 -5.04
CA ASP A 11 -1.83 7.48 -4.89
C ASP A 11 -1.54 7.14 -3.43
N ALA A 12 -1.58 8.13 -2.52
CA ALA A 12 -1.38 7.90 -1.10
C ALA A 12 -2.50 7.04 -0.48
N TRP A 13 -3.74 7.28 -0.90
CA TRP A 13 -4.89 6.47 -0.47
C TRP A 13 -4.79 5.03 -1.00
N GLN A 14 -4.41 4.84 -2.26
CA GLN A 14 -4.22 3.51 -2.86
C GLN A 14 -3.08 2.74 -2.20
N GLN A 15 -1.95 3.40 -1.91
CA GLN A 15 -0.84 2.83 -1.15
C GLN A 15 -1.28 2.35 0.24
N GLN A 16 -2.13 3.14 0.91
CA GLN A 16 -2.69 2.76 2.21
C GLN A 16 -3.61 1.53 2.11
N GLN A 17 -4.45 1.46 1.07
CA GLN A 17 -5.32 0.30 0.84
C GLN A 17 -4.51 -0.98 0.59
N ILE A 18 -3.41 -0.90 -0.16
CA ILE A 18 -2.51 -2.03 -0.39
C ILE A 18 -1.91 -2.52 0.94
N LYS A 19 -1.41 -1.63 1.79
CA LYS A 19 -0.85 -1.99 3.10
C LYS A 19 -1.88 -2.68 4.00
N ILE A 20 -3.11 -2.15 4.05
CA ILE A 20 -4.20 -2.76 4.83
C ILE A 20 -4.48 -4.18 4.35
N LYS A 21 -4.60 -4.38 3.04
CA LYS A 21 -4.87 -5.71 2.48
C LYS A 21 -3.73 -6.69 2.66
N GLN A 22 -2.47 -6.24 2.62
CA GLN A 22 -1.32 -7.08 2.95
C GLN A 22 -1.37 -7.57 4.41
N MET A 23 -1.76 -6.71 5.34
CA MET A 23 -1.95 -7.09 6.74
C MET A 23 -3.12 -8.07 6.91
N GLN A 24 -4.23 -7.85 6.22
CA GLN A 24 -5.38 -8.78 6.23
C GLN A 24 -5.01 -10.15 5.66
N LEU A 25 -4.18 -10.19 4.60
CA LEU A 25 -3.69 -11.43 4.02
C LEU A 25 -2.84 -12.21 5.03
N LYS A 26 -1.94 -11.53 5.75
CA LYS A 26 -1.13 -12.15 6.80
C LYS A 26 -2.01 -12.75 7.90
N ILE A 27 -3.01 -12.01 8.39
CA ILE A 27 -3.97 -12.53 9.38
C ILE A 27 -4.72 -13.76 8.86
N ALA A 28 -5.13 -13.75 7.59
CA ALA A 28 -5.82 -14.88 6.99
C ALA A 28 -4.91 -16.11 6.81
N GLN A 29 -3.63 -15.91 6.53
CA GLN A 29 -2.64 -16.98 6.46
C GLN A 29 -2.33 -17.55 7.85
N ASP A 30 -2.08 -16.69 8.84
CA ASP A 30 -1.79 -17.07 10.22
C ASP A 30 -2.99 -17.76 10.88
N GLY A 31 -4.21 -17.38 10.51
CA GLY A 31 -5.47 -17.97 10.99
C GLY A 31 -5.96 -19.20 10.22
N ASP A 32 -5.18 -19.74 9.29
CA ASP A 32 -5.54 -20.88 8.42
C ASP A 32 -6.91 -20.69 7.72
N MET A 33 -7.11 -19.50 7.14
CA MET A 33 -8.31 -19.13 6.39
C MET A 33 -8.01 -19.07 4.87
N PRO A 34 -7.83 -20.22 4.19
CA PRO A 34 -7.31 -20.28 2.82
C PRO A 34 -8.23 -19.59 1.80
N PHE A 35 -9.54 -19.69 1.97
CA PHE A 35 -10.50 -19.02 1.07
C PHE A 35 -10.48 -17.50 1.22
N VAL A 36 -10.27 -17.01 2.44
CA VAL A 36 -10.18 -15.56 2.73
C VAL A 36 -8.85 -15.03 2.22
N ALA A 37 -7.75 -15.77 2.42
CA ALA A 37 -6.44 -15.42 1.88
C ALA A 37 -6.46 -15.32 0.36
N ALA A 38 -7.05 -16.29 -0.34
CA ALA A 38 -7.19 -16.27 -1.79
C ALA A 38 -8.03 -15.07 -2.29
N ALA A 39 -9.12 -14.73 -1.58
CA ALA A 39 -9.95 -13.57 -1.93
C ALA A 39 -9.19 -12.24 -1.74
N ILE A 40 -8.44 -12.10 -0.65
CA ILE A 40 -7.64 -10.89 -0.39
C ILE A 40 -6.48 -10.76 -1.38
N GLN A 41 -5.83 -11.88 -1.73
CA GLN A 41 -4.76 -11.91 -2.71
C GLN A 41 -5.25 -11.42 -4.09
N ARG A 42 -6.41 -11.89 -4.54
CA ARG A 42 -7.02 -11.39 -5.79
C ARG A 42 -7.31 -9.89 -5.74
N GLN A 43 -7.82 -9.39 -4.62
CA GLN A 43 -8.07 -7.94 -4.46
C GLN A 43 -6.79 -7.11 -4.45
N LEU A 44 -5.68 -7.66 -3.94
CA LEU A 44 -4.36 -7.03 -4.00
C LEU A 44 -3.86 -6.96 -5.44
N GLU A 45 -4.00 -8.04 -6.21
CA GLU A 45 -3.63 -8.09 -7.63
C GLU A 45 -4.43 -7.05 -8.44
N GLU A 46 -5.74 -6.94 -8.20
CA GLU A 46 -6.60 -5.94 -8.84
C GLU A 46 -6.15 -4.50 -8.50
N LEU A 47 -5.90 -4.19 -7.22
CA LEU A 47 -5.41 -2.87 -6.78
C LEU A 47 -4.02 -2.52 -7.31
N GLN A 48 -3.14 -3.51 -7.44
CA GLN A 48 -1.80 -3.31 -8.00
C GLN A 48 -1.84 -3.18 -9.52
N ALA A 49 -2.73 -3.91 -10.20
CA ALA A 49 -2.94 -3.79 -11.64
C ALA A 49 -3.55 -2.43 -12.02
N GLU A 50 -4.48 -1.90 -11.22
CA GLU A 50 -5.00 -0.53 -11.38
C GLU A 50 -3.90 0.54 -11.19
N ASN A 51 -2.89 0.25 -10.36
CA ASN A 51 -1.71 1.11 -10.17
C ASN A 51 -0.71 0.94 -11.33
N GLY A 52 -0.55 -0.28 -11.85
CA GLY A 52 0.32 -0.63 -12.97
C GLY A 52 -0.19 -0.21 -14.35
N MET A 53 -1.51 -0.16 -14.57
CA MET A 53 -2.11 0.29 -15.84
C MET A 53 -1.98 1.80 -16.08
N LYS A 54 -1.58 2.59 -15.07
CA LYS A 54 -1.12 3.97 -15.28
C LYS A 54 0.36 4.05 -15.65
N LYS A 55 1.05 2.92 -15.76
CA LYS A 55 2.51 2.80 -15.89
C LYS A 55 2.98 1.96 -17.09
N GLU A 56 2.21 1.92 -18.17
CA GLU A 56 2.80 1.85 -19.52
C GLU A 56 2.68 3.28 -20.07
N VAL A 57 3.73 4.11 -20.15
CA VAL A 57 4.95 3.95 -20.92
C VAL A 57 6.04 4.86 -20.31
N ALA A 58 7.18 4.30 -19.89
CA ALA A 58 8.53 4.88 -20.10
C ALA A 58 9.60 4.02 -19.40
N PRO A 59 10.68 3.63 -20.10
CA PRO A 59 11.83 2.96 -19.50
C PRO A 59 12.81 3.99 -18.91
N VAL A 60 13.67 3.51 -18.00
CA VAL A 60 14.90 4.15 -17.50
C VAL A 60 14.74 5.29 -16.48
N GLY A 61 15.19 4.98 -15.25
CA GLY A 61 15.89 5.89 -14.35
C GLY A 61 15.06 6.98 -13.67
N VAL A 62 15.33 7.20 -12.38
CA VAL A 62 15.37 8.50 -11.67
C VAL A 62 15.04 8.22 -10.20
N GLN A 63 16.10 8.29 -9.40
CA GLN A 63 16.09 8.50 -7.96
C GLN A 63 15.34 9.80 -7.66
N ASN A 64 14.54 9.84 -6.61
CA ASN A 64 14.24 11.14 -5.98
C ASN A 64 13.96 10.94 -4.50
N ASP A 65 14.94 11.39 -3.72
CA ASP A 65 14.88 11.63 -2.30
C ASP A 65 13.69 12.52 -1.96
N SER A 66 12.84 12.05 -1.05
CA SER A 66 11.95 12.91 -0.28
C SER A 66 11.86 12.32 1.12
N GLN A 67 12.76 12.84 1.95
CA GLN A 67 12.85 12.73 3.40
C GLN A 67 11.47 12.54 4.06
N PRO A 68 11.20 11.40 4.73
CA PRO A 68 10.02 11.25 5.56
C PRO A 68 10.35 11.69 6.98
N GLU A 69 10.52 12.98 7.22
CA GLU A 69 10.61 13.45 8.61
C GLU A 69 9.23 13.45 9.24
N THR A 70 9.16 12.83 10.42
CA THR A 70 8.16 13.03 11.48
C THR A 70 6.83 12.24 11.46
N LYS A 71 6.73 11.08 10.79
CA LYS A 71 5.58 10.15 11.03
C LYS A 71 5.91 8.66 11.05
N MET A 72 7.16 8.27 10.75
CA MET A 72 7.57 6.87 10.79
C MET A 72 7.74 6.38 12.24
N ASP A 73 8.24 7.26 13.12
CA ASP A 73 8.53 6.95 14.53
C ASP A 73 7.28 6.62 15.35
N ASP A 74 6.17 7.34 15.12
CA ASP A 74 4.91 7.10 15.84
C ASP A 74 4.33 5.72 15.51
N PHE A 75 4.48 5.26 14.26
CA PHE A 75 3.99 3.96 13.83
C PHE A 75 4.93 2.83 14.28
N GLN A 76 6.24 3.10 14.32
CA GLN A 76 7.24 2.19 14.87
C GLN A 76 7.05 2.01 16.38
N ALA A 77 6.76 3.09 17.11
CA ALA A 77 6.48 3.07 18.55
C ALA A 77 5.21 2.27 18.87
N LEU A 78 4.17 2.39 18.04
CA LEU A 78 2.95 1.60 18.18
C LEU A 78 3.18 0.10 17.97
N MET A 79 4.09 -0.29 17.07
CA MET A 79 4.46 -1.69 16.85
C MET A 79 5.38 -2.23 17.96
N SER A 80 6.28 -1.41 18.51
CA SER A 80 7.15 -1.81 19.62
C SER A 80 6.39 -2.03 20.93
N LEU A 81 5.21 -1.42 21.10
CA LEU A 81 4.35 -1.58 22.27
C LEU A 81 3.59 -2.91 22.30
N LEU A 82 3.52 -3.62 21.16
CA LEU A 82 2.85 -4.91 21.02
C LEU A 82 3.79 -6.11 21.25
N ASP A 83 5.10 -5.87 21.43
CA ASP A 83 6.16 -6.89 21.51
C ASP A 83 6.72 -7.08 22.93
N ASP A 84 6.03 -6.56 23.96
CA ASP A 84 6.27 -6.78 25.40
C ASP A 84 5.06 -7.52 26.03
#